data_AF-A0A924K1Q2-F1
#
_entry.id   AF-A0A924K1Q2-F1
#
_cell.length_a   1.000
_cell.length_b   1.000
_cell.length_c   1.000
_cell.angle_alpha   90.00
_cell.angle_beta   90.00
_cell.angle_gamma   90.00
#
_symmetry.space_group_name_H-M   'P 1'
#
loop_
_entity.id
_entity.type
_entity.pdbx_description
1 polymer ?
#
loop_
_entity_poly.entity_id
_entity_poly.type
_entity_poly.pdbx_seq_one_letter_code
_entity_poly.pdbx_strand_id
1 'polypeptide(L)'
;LRGEARDKLKLFEMHPTDSKALAANIAQHNAGRQIAGARQDGFEGLKAFLPPPSRRGLVLIDPSYEIKTDYGKVATCIQDSLKRFSTGTYAVWYPVIPRPEAHDLPRRLKTLSNQAGKPWLHATLAIGQDEARNVPGEEARGQGLTASGMFIVNPPHTLKPALAQALPQLVKVLGRGRGQGQALESGG
;
A
#
# COMPACT_ATOMS: atom_id res chain seq x y z
N LEU A 1 1.27 29.80 -13.84
CA LEU A 1 2.57 29.16 -14.18
C LEU A 1 2.72 27.87 -13.38
N ARG A 2 2.17 26.74 -13.86
CA ARG A 2 2.53 25.42 -13.30
C ARG A 2 3.92 25.12 -13.85
N GLY A 3 4.96 25.31 -13.04
CA GLY A 3 6.30 24.89 -13.43
C GLY A 3 6.29 23.42 -13.84
N GLU A 4 7.02 23.07 -14.89
CA GLU A 4 7.14 21.69 -15.38
C GLU A 4 7.32 20.73 -14.19
N ALA A 5 6.43 19.74 -14.08
CA ALA A 5 6.53 18.73 -13.05
C ALA A 5 7.89 18.01 -13.19
N ARG A 6 8.77 18.19 -12.20
CA ARG A 6 10.11 17.56 -12.16
C ARG A 6 10.08 16.14 -11.61
N ASP A 7 8.90 15.67 -11.19
CA ASP A 7 8.74 14.35 -10.58
C ASP A 7 8.84 13.26 -11.66
N LYS A 8 9.34 12.09 -11.24
CA LYS A 8 9.45 10.91 -12.09
C LYS A 8 8.67 9.77 -11.45
N LEU A 9 7.93 9.04 -12.27
CA LEU A 9 7.15 7.88 -11.87
C LEU A 9 7.74 6.62 -12.51
N LYS A 10 8.02 5.62 -11.67
CA LYS A 10 8.48 4.28 -12.08
C LYS A 10 7.43 3.27 -11.63
N LEU A 11 6.94 2.48 -12.58
CA LEU A 11 5.84 1.54 -12.38
C LEU A 11 6.32 0.14 -12.77
N PHE A 12 6.02 -0.85 -11.94
CA PHE A 12 6.37 -2.25 -12.17
C PHE A 12 5.10 -3.09 -12.13
N GLU A 13 4.88 -3.88 -13.17
CA GLU A 13 3.71 -4.78 -13.27
C GLU A 13 4.14 -6.08 -13.96
N MET A 14 4.04 -7.22 -13.29
CA MET A 14 4.47 -8.51 -13.86
C MET A 14 3.42 -9.13 -14.77
N HIS A 15 2.14 -8.88 -14.51
CA HIS A 15 1.04 -9.50 -15.23
C HIS A 15 1.02 -9.04 -16.70
N PRO A 16 1.07 -9.96 -17.66
CA PRO A 16 1.24 -9.61 -19.07
C PRO A 16 0.09 -8.78 -19.63
N THR A 17 -1.14 -9.01 -19.17
CA THR A 17 -2.31 -8.24 -19.62
C THR A 17 -2.30 -6.84 -19.01
N ASP A 18 -2.07 -6.74 -17.70
CA ASP A 18 -2.14 -5.44 -17.00
C ASP A 18 -0.95 -4.55 -17.37
N SER A 19 0.23 -5.13 -17.63
CA SER A 19 1.38 -4.37 -18.14
C SER A 19 1.11 -3.73 -19.50
N LYS A 20 0.32 -4.37 -20.38
CA LYS A 20 -0.10 -3.77 -21.66
C LYS A 20 -1.10 -2.64 -21.45
N ALA A 21 -2.09 -2.85 -20.58
CA ALA A 21 -3.06 -1.82 -20.24
C ALA A 21 -2.37 -0.59 -19.61
N LEU A 22 -1.41 -0.84 -18.71
CA LEU A 22 -0.58 0.19 -18.09
C LEU A 22 0.23 0.97 -19.13
N ALA A 23 0.89 0.28 -20.07
CA ALA A 23 1.64 0.93 -21.14
C ALA A 23 0.74 1.79 -22.04
N ALA A 24 -0.46 1.32 -22.37
CA ALA A 24 -1.45 2.09 -23.13
C ALA A 24 -1.90 3.35 -22.38
N ASN A 25 -2.19 3.25 -21.08
CA ASN A 25 -2.53 4.40 -20.24
C ASN A 25 -1.38 5.42 -20.18
N ILE A 26 -0.13 4.96 -20.00
CA ILE A 26 1.05 5.84 -20.00
C ILE A 26 1.18 6.58 -21.33
N ALA A 27 0.99 5.90 -22.46
CA ALA A 27 1.07 6.49 -23.79
C ALA A 27 0.04 7.61 -23.99
N GLN A 28 -1.17 7.46 -23.46
CA GLN A 28 -2.23 8.48 -23.55
C GLN A 28 -1.90 9.76 -22.77
N HIS A 29 -1.09 9.68 -21.72
CA HIS A 29 -0.78 10.83 -20.86
C HIS A 29 0.32 11.76 -21.42
N ASN A 30 0.95 11.44 -22.56
CA ASN A 30 1.99 12.25 -23.21
C ASN A 30 3.11 12.75 -22.27
N ALA A 31 3.42 11.99 -21.21
CA ALA A 31 4.33 12.39 -20.14
C ALA A 31 5.83 12.24 -20.50
N GLY A 32 6.14 11.90 -21.76
CA GLY A 32 7.50 11.68 -22.25
C GLY A 32 8.30 10.72 -21.37
N ARG A 33 9.45 11.18 -20.85
CA ARG A 33 10.35 10.39 -19.99
C ARG A 33 10.04 10.49 -18.49
N GLN A 34 8.99 11.22 -18.10
CA GLN A 34 8.63 11.40 -16.69
C GLN A 34 8.02 10.12 -16.10
N ILE A 35 7.26 9.37 -16.91
CA ILE A 35 6.64 8.10 -16.51
C ILE A 35 7.29 6.95 -17.28
N ALA A 36 7.73 5.91 -16.59
CA ALA A 36 8.20 4.68 -17.22
C ALA A 36 7.58 3.47 -16.53
N GLY A 37 6.99 2.59 -17.32
CA GLY A 37 6.53 1.27 -16.89
C GLY A 37 7.53 0.19 -17.30
N ALA A 38 7.69 -0.83 -16.46
CA ALA A 38 8.48 -2.01 -16.76
C ALA A 38 7.71 -3.28 -16.36
N ARG A 39 7.71 -4.28 -17.25
CA ARG A 39 7.12 -5.58 -16.94
C ARG A 39 8.12 -6.44 -16.16
N GLN A 40 8.26 -6.17 -14.87
CA GLN A 40 9.30 -6.73 -13.99
C GLN A 40 8.78 -6.91 -12.56
N ASP A 41 9.47 -7.72 -11.76
CA ASP A 41 9.21 -7.82 -10.32
C ASP A 41 9.54 -6.46 -9.66
N GLY A 42 8.55 -5.83 -9.04
CA GLY A 42 8.70 -4.53 -8.39
C GLY A 42 9.63 -4.54 -7.17
N PHE A 43 9.74 -5.66 -6.45
CA PHE A 43 10.67 -5.80 -5.32
C PHE A 43 12.13 -5.76 -5.78
N GLU A 44 12.42 -6.38 -6.91
CA GLU A 44 13.77 -6.35 -7.52
C GLU A 44 14.02 -5.03 -8.25
N GLY A 45 13.06 -4.56 -9.02
CA GLY A 45 13.16 -3.33 -9.81
C GLY A 45 13.41 -2.09 -8.95
N LEU A 46 12.79 -1.99 -7.77
CA LEU A 46 12.92 -0.85 -6.86
C LEU A 46 14.38 -0.57 -6.45
N LYS A 47 15.19 -1.60 -6.24
CA LYS A 47 16.56 -1.47 -5.69
C LYS A 47 17.45 -0.56 -6.52
N ALA A 48 17.26 -0.54 -7.85
CA ALA A 48 18.03 0.28 -8.79
C ALA A 48 17.66 1.78 -8.73
N PHE A 49 16.53 2.12 -8.10
CA PHE A 49 16.02 3.50 -8.03
C PHE A 49 16.18 4.14 -6.65
N LEU A 50 16.80 3.43 -5.69
CA LEU A 50 17.03 3.92 -4.34
C LEU A 50 18.53 4.10 -4.03
N PRO A 51 18.96 5.27 -3.50
CA PRO A 51 18.18 6.51 -3.35
C PRO A 51 17.96 7.22 -4.70
N PRO A 52 16.83 7.91 -4.89
CA PRO A 52 16.62 8.68 -6.11
C PRO A 52 17.56 9.91 -6.15
N PRO A 53 17.97 10.40 -7.33
CA PRO A 53 18.81 11.60 -7.45
C PRO A 53 18.21 12.85 -6.81
N SER A 54 16.88 12.96 -6.77
CA SER A 54 16.13 14.03 -6.11
C SER A 54 16.24 14.02 -4.58
N ARG A 55 16.70 12.91 -3.98
CA ARG A 55 16.66 12.63 -2.53
C ARG A 55 15.26 12.78 -1.90
N ARG A 56 14.22 12.73 -2.73
CA ARG A 56 12.80 12.78 -2.37
C ARG A 56 12.07 11.69 -3.14
N GLY A 57 11.28 10.88 -2.45
CA GLY A 57 10.54 9.80 -3.09
C GLY A 57 9.44 9.25 -2.20
N LEU A 58 8.35 8.85 -2.85
CA LEU A 58 7.31 7.99 -2.31
C LEU A 58 7.41 6.65 -3.02
N VAL A 59 7.42 5.57 -2.26
CA VAL A 59 7.34 4.20 -2.78
C VAL A 59 6.03 3.60 -2.30
N LEU A 60 5.18 3.20 -3.24
CA LEU A 60 3.96 2.43 -2.98
C LEU A 60 4.27 0.94 -3.24
N ILE A 61 3.95 0.10 -2.27
CA ILE A 61 4.10 -1.36 -2.34
C ILE A 61 2.72 -1.97 -2.11
N ASP A 62 2.17 -2.55 -3.17
CA ASP A 62 0.81 -3.08 -3.20
C ASP A 62 0.79 -4.42 -3.98
N PRO A 63 1.30 -5.51 -3.39
CA PRO A 63 1.27 -6.81 -4.03
C PRO A 63 -0.13 -7.44 -3.91
N SER A 64 -0.43 -8.44 -4.74
CA SER A 64 -1.73 -9.13 -4.69
C SER A 64 -1.91 -10.00 -3.43
N TYR A 65 -0.80 -10.41 -2.80
CA TYR A 65 -0.76 -11.36 -1.67
C TYR A 65 -1.38 -12.73 -1.96
N GLU A 66 -1.49 -13.10 -3.25
CA GLU A 66 -1.89 -14.43 -3.68
C GLU A 66 -0.91 -15.49 -3.16
N ILE A 67 0.39 -15.14 -3.13
CA ILE A 67 1.45 -16.02 -2.67
C ILE A 67 1.86 -15.63 -1.25
N LYS A 68 1.88 -16.61 -0.35
CA LYS A 68 2.28 -16.43 1.05
C LYS A 68 3.67 -15.78 1.22
N THR A 69 4.58 -15.95 0.26
CA THR A 69 5.91 -15.37 0.33
C THR A 69 5.92 -13.85 0.13
N ASP A 70 4.86 -13.25 -0.41
CA ASP A 70 4.77 -11.81 -0.65
C ASP A 70 4.87 -11.00 0.65
N TYR A 71 4.24 -11.48 1.74
CA TYR A 71 4.37 -10.83 3.07
C TYR A 71 5.83 -10.74 3.53
N GLY A 72 6.61 -11.80 3.29
CA GLY A 72 8.04 -11.83 3.59
C GLY A 72 8.84 -10.90 2.68
N LYS A 73 8.53 -10.90 1.37
CA LYS A 73 9.18 -10.01 0.38
C LYS A 73 8.95 -8.54 0.71
N VAL A 74 7.74 -8.15 1.12
CA VAL A 74 7.42 -6.78 1.55
C VAL A 74 8.30 -6.35 2.72
N ALA A 75 8.39 -7.18 3.77
CA ALA A 75 9.23 -6.86 4.93
C ALA A 75 10.72 -6.72 4.56
N THR A 76 11.24 -7.63 3.73
CA THR A 76 12.62 -7.56 3.21
C THR A 76 12.84 -6.31 2.36
N CYS A 77 11.88 -5.97 1.49
CA CYS A 77 11.91 -4.80 0.62
C CYS A 77 11.98 -3.51 1.44
N ILE A 78 11.14 -3.36 2.47
CA ILE A 78 11.18 -2.19 3.36
C ILE A 78 12.51 -2.10 4.11
N GLN A 79 13.02 -3.23 4.63
CA GLN A 79 14.31 -3.25 5.32
C GLN A 79 15.47 -2.80 4.41
N ASP A 80 15.54 -3.31 3.18
CA ASP A 80 16.57 -2.91 2.21
C ASP A 80 16.39 -1.44 1.77
N SER A 81 15.14 -1.02 1.54
CA SER A 81 14.83 0.34 1.15
C SER A 81 15.23 1.36 2.21
N LEU A 82 14.99 1.09 3.49
CA LEU A 82 15.39 1.97 4.59
C LEU A 82 16.92 2.04 4.76
N LYS A 83 17.65 0.97 4.43
CA LYS A 83 19.12 0.99 4.40
C LYS A 83 19.65 1.88 3.26
N ARG A 84 19.05 1.80 2.07
CA ARG A 84 19.48 2.56 0.88
C ARG A 84 19.04 4.02 0.91
N PHE A 85 17.82 4.27 1.37
CA PHE A 85 17.17 5.59 1.35
C PHE A 85 16.27 5.78 2.59
N SER A 86 16.90 6.10 3.71
CA SER A 86 16.26 6.16 5.03
C SER A 86 15.23 7.29 5.21
N THR A 87 15.22 8.30 4.32
CA THR A 87 14.33 9.46 4.36
C THR A 87 13.15 9.37 3.37
N GLY A 88 13.06 8.31 2.58
CA GLY A 88 11.92 8.08 1.69
C GLY A 88 10.63 7.80 2.46
N THR A 89 9.49 8.18 1.89
CA THR A 89 8.18 7.75 2.39
C THR A 89 7.84 6.40 1.74
N TYR A 90 7.53 5.40 2.55
CA TYR A 90 7.19 4.06 2.08
C TYR A 90 5.77 3.73 2.51
N ALA A 91 4.86 3.51 1.56
CA ALA A 91 3.47 3.17 1.81
C ALA A 91 3.23 1.72 1.38
N VAL A 92 2.78 0.88 2.31
CA VAL A 92 2.50 -0.54 2.09
C VAL A 92 1.01 -0.77 2.28
N TRP A 93 0.32 -1.22 1.24
CA TRP A 93 -1.03 -1.73 1.36
C TRP A 93 -0.99 -3.22 1.74
N TYR A 94 -1.93 -3.68 2.56
CA TYR A 94 -2.08 -5.10 2.85
C TYR A 94 -3.53 -5.50 3.20
N PRO A 95 -3.96 -6.73 2.88
CA PRO A 95 -5.27 -7.25 3.25
C PRO A 95 -5.29 -7.72 4.71
N VAL A 96 -6.41 -7.50 5.41
CA VAL A 96 -6.65 -8.07 6.74
C VAL A 96 -7.56 -9.28 6.57
N ILE A 97 -6.94 -10.45 6.54
CA ILE A 97 -7.59 -11.75 6.30
C ILE A 97 -7.14 -12.76 7.37
N PRO A 98 -7.89 -13.86 7.63
CA PRO A 98 -7.57 -14.87 8.63
C PRO A 98 -6.37 -15.75 8.21
N ARG A 99 -5.22 -15.13 8.01
CA ARG A 99 -3.94 -15.74 7.64
C ARG A 99 -2.85 -15.19 8.57
N PRO A 100 -2.00 -16.04 9.19
CA PRO A 100 -0.97 -15.59 10.13
C PRO A 100 -0.05 -14.52 9.53
N GLU A 101 0.40 -14.71 8.29
CA GLU A 101 1.34 -13.79 7.63
C GLU A 101 0.75 -12.40 7.41
N ALA A 102 -0.57 -12.32 7.18
CA ALA A 102 -1.28 -11.05 7.05
C ALA A 102 -1.35 -10.28 8.37
N HIS A 103 -1.51 -11.00 9.49
CA HIS A 103 -1.51 -10.39 10.83
C HIS A 103 -0.11 -9.97 11.27
N ASP A 104 0.93 -10.71 10.85
CA ASP A 104 2.30 -10.49 11.28
C ASP A 104 3.01 -9.38 10.49
N LEU A 105 2.62 -9.15 9.23
CA LEU A 105 3.21 -8.09 8.41
C LEU A 105 3.21 -6.71 9.10
N PRO A 106 2.07 -6.15 9.58
CA PRO A 106 2.09 -4.84 10.24
C PRO A 106 2.94 -4.83 11.51
N ARG A 107 2.99 -5.93 12.28
CA ARG A 107 3.87 -6.04 13.46
C ARG A 107 5.34 -5.95 13.06
N ARG A 108 5.73 -6.70 12.02
CA ARG A 108 7.10 -6.69 11.50
C ARG A 108 7.50 -5.34 10.93
N LEU A 109 6.58 -4.64 10.26
CA LEU A 109 6.83 -3.28 9.78
C LEU A 109 7.01 -2.26 10.92
N LYS A 110 6.23 -2.37 12.01
CA LYS A 110 6.45 -1.58 13.24
C LYS A 110 7.84 -1.84 13.82
N THR A 111 8.23 -3.11 13.97
CA THR A 111 9.57 -3.49 14.46
C THR A 111 10.69 -2.92 13.60
N LEU A 112 10.61 -3.09 12.27
CA LEU A 112 11.63 -2.56 11.34
C LEU A 112 11.73 -1.04 11.40
N SER A 113 10.60 -0.34 11.49
CA SER A 113 10.57 1.13 11.58
C SER A 113 11.18 1.62 12.89
N ASN A 114 10.84 1.00 14.01
CA ASN A 114 11.40 1.33 15.32
C ASN A 114 12.91 1.06 15.38
N GLN A 115 13.36 -0.09 14.85
CA GLN A 115 14.79 -0.42 14.76
C GLN A 115 15.57 0.57 13.90
N ALA A 116 14.95 1.11 12.84
CA ALA A 116 15.54 2.13 11.98
C ALA A 116 15.42 3.55 12.56
N GLY A 117 14.77 3.73 13.72
CA GLY A 117 14.49 5.04 14.31
C GLY A 117 13.66 5.93 13.39
N LYS A 118 12.65 5.37 12.72
CA LYS A 118 11.79 6.08 11.77
C LYS A 118 10.34 6.14 12.25
N PRO A 119 9.70 7.32 12.15
CA PRO A 119 8.29 7.45 12.46
C PRO A 119 7.47 6.66 11.46
N TRP A 120 6.35 6.12 11.93
CA TRP A 120 5.40 5.36 11.14
C TRP A 120 3.96 5.71 11.50
N LEU A 121 3.07 5.49 10.54
CA LEU A 121 1.62 5.62 10.65
C LEU A 121 0.97 4.34 10.12
N HIS A 122 0.00 3.82 10.85
CA HIS A 122 -0.68 2.58 10.51
C HIS A 122 -2.19 2.81 10.58
N ALA A 123 -2.84 2.78 9.42
CA ALA A 123 -4.28 2.96 9.28
C ALA A 123 -4.92 1.64 8.83
N THR A 124 -6.06 1.28 9.41
CA THR A 124 -6.88 0.15 8.98
C THR A 124 -8.33 0.57 8.80
N LEU A 125 -9.00 -0.05 7.83
CA LEU A 125 -10.41 0.13 7.56
C LEU A 125 -11.04 -1.24 7.38
N ALA A 126 -12.08 -1.53 8.17
CA ALA A 126 -12.95 -2.67 8.03
C ALA A 126 -14.35 -2.20 7.62
N ILE A 127 -14.86 -2.72 6.51
CA ILE A 127 -16.23 -2.44 6.05
C ILE A 127 -17.25 -3.38 6.69
N GLY A 128 -16.81 -4.40 7.42
CA GLY A 128 -17.69 -5.37 8.06
C GLY A 128 -18.37 -6.32 7.09
N GLN A 129 -19.27 -7.12 7.64
CA GLN A 129 -20.08 -8.10 6.91
C GLN A 129 -21.48 -7.56 6.66
N ASP A 130 -21.99 -7.86 5.48
CA ASP A 130 -23.35 -7.52 5.07
C ASP A 130 -24.28 -8.66 5.49
N GLU A 131 -25.10 -8.41 6.52
CA GLU A 131 -26.03 -9.42 7.03
C GLU A 131 -27.22 -9.66 6.08
N ALA A 132 -27.51 -8.72 5.18
CA ALA A 132 -28.62 -8.84 4.22
C ALA A 132 -28.30 -9.78 3.03
N ARG A 133 -27.04 -10.19 2.86
CA ARG A 133 -26.61 -11.12 1.81
C ARG A 133 -26.66 -12.60 2.20
N ASN A 134 -27.13 -12.92 3.41
CA ASN A 134 -27.45 -14.29 3.80
C ASN A 134 -28.89 -14.63 3.40
N VAL A 135 -29.14 -14.78 2.09
CA VAL A 135 -30.41 -15.35 1.61
C VAL A 135 -30.33 -16.87 1.80
N PRO A 136 -31.23 -17.49 2.58
CA PRO A 136 -31.23 -18.94 2.76
C PRO A 136 -31.38 -19.67 1.41
N GLY A 137 -30.42 -20.52 1.06
CA GLY A 137 -30.43 -21.31 -0.18
C GLY A 137 -29.51 -20.81 -1.29
N GLU A 138 -28.88 -19.63 -1.15
CA GLU A 138 -27.77 -19.23 -2.02
C GLU A 138 -26.44 -19.75 -1.45
N GLU A 139 -25.56 -20.28 -2.30
CA GLU A 139 -24.18 -20.58 -1.91
C GLU A 139 -23.55 -19.31 -1.33
N ALA A 140 -23.05 -19.40 -0.10
CA ALA A 140 -22.32 -18.32 0.53
C ALA A 140 -21.14 -17.93 -0.38
N ARG A 141 -21.33 -16.92 -1.24
CA ARG A 141 -20.26 -16.29 -2.01
C ARG A 141 -19.20 -15.93 -0.97
N GLY A 142 -18.06 -16.61 -1.03
CA GLY A 142 -17.00 -16.48 -0.02
C GLY A 142 -16.81 -15.02 0.34
N GLN A 143 -16.80 -14.72 1.63
CA GLN A 143 -16.70 -13.34 2.10
C GLN A 143 -15.43 -12.73 1.52
N GLY A 144 -15.57 -11.88 0.50
CA GLY A 144 -14.45 -11.17 -0.10
C GLY A 144 -13.74 -10.29 0.93
N LEU A 145 -12.70 -9.57 0.52
CA LEU A 145 -11.93 -8.72 1.44
C LEU A 145 -12.83 -7.74 2.20
N THR A 146 -12.95 -7.91 3.52
CA THR A 146 -13.77 -7.07 4.41
C THR A 146 -12.96 -6.04 5.19
N ALA A 147 -11.63 -6.14 5.18
CA ALA A 147 -10.75 -5.20 5.85
C ALA A 147 -9.38 -5.12 5.17
N SER A 148 -8.77 -3.94 5.20
CA SER A 148 -7.41 -3.71 4.70
C SER A 148 -6.68 -2.67 5.56
N GLY A 149 -5.37 -2.56 5.37
CA GLY A 149 -4.54 -1.59 6.04
C GLY A 149 -3.53 -0.93 5.13
N MET A 150 -3.13 0.27 5.52
CA MET A 150 -2.00 1.02 4.98
C MET A 150 -0.98 1.23 6.10
N PHE A 151 0.25 0.79 5.88
CA PHE A 151 1.39 1.07 6.76
C PHE A 151 2.34 2.04 6.07
N ILE A 152 2.65 3.16 6.70
CA ILE A 152 3.45 4.24 6.12
C ILE A 152 4.66 4.51 7.01
N VAL A 153 5.86 4.36 6.47
CA VAL A 153 7.13 4.81 7.10
C VAL A 153 7.46 6.22 6.60
N ASN A 154 7.98 7.07 7.49
CA ASN A 154 8.20 8.51 7.26
C ASN A 154 6.95 9.20 6.68
N PRO A 155 5.79 9.12 7.37
CA PRO A 155 4.56 9.73 6.89
C PRO A 155 4.69 11.25 6.84
N PRO A 156 4.11 11.94 5.84
CA PRO A 156 3.95 13.39 5.88
C PRO A 156 3.19 13.82 7.13
N HIS A 157 3.62 14.90 7.80
CA HIS A 157 3.05 15.35 9.08
C HIS A 157 1.54 15.66 9.01
N THR A 158 1.05 16.07 7.84
CA THR A 158 -0.38 16.36 7.59
C THR A 158 -1.24 15.11 7.43
N LEU A 159 -0.64 13.93 7.18
CA LEU A 159 -1.38 12.72 6.84
C LEU A 159 -2.18 12.17 8.02
N LYS A 160 -1.61 12.16 9.22
CA LYS A 160 -2.31 11.66 10.43
C LYS A 160 -3.57 12.47 10.75
N PRO A 161 -3.53 13.82 10.84
CA PRO A 161 -4.73 14.63 11.01
C PRO A 161 -5.77 14.43 9.90
N ALA A 162 -5.33 14.32 8.64
CA ALA A 162 -6.23 14.09 7.51
C ALA A 162 -6.94 12.73 7.62
N LEU A 163 -6.21 11.65 7.95
CA LEU A 163 -6.80 10.32 8.13
C LEU A 163 -7.72 10.25 9.35
N ALA A 164 -7.40 10.94 10.45
CA ALA A 164 -8.26 11.01 11.63
C ALA A 164 -9.64 11.61 11.31
N GLN A 165 -9.71 12.55 10.36
CA GLN A 165 -10.97 13.13 9.88
C GLN A 165 -11.66 12.23 8.84
N ALA A 166 -10.89 11.63 7.91
CA ALA A 166 -11.44 10.88 6.80
C ALA A 166 -11.95 9.47 7.18
N LEU A 167 -11.24 8.73 8.03
CA LEU A 167 -11.56 7.34 8.36
C LEU A 167 -12.98 7.15 8.93
N PRO A 168 -13.47 7.98 9.89
CA PRO A 168 -14.85 7.87 10.36
C PRO A 168 -15.89 8.10 9.27
N GLN A 169 -15.62 9.02 8.33
CA GLN A 169 -16.50 9.27 7.20
C GLN A 169 -16.52 8.08 6.24
N LEU A 170 -15.37 7.45 5.99
CA LEU A 170 -15.28 6.24 5.18
C LEU A 170 -16.06 5.08 5.81
N VAL A 171 -15.96 4.86 7.12
CA VAL A 171 -16.77 3.83 7.81
C VAL A 171 -18.26 4.14 7.68
N LYS A 172 -18.68 5.40 7.81
CA LYS A 172 -20.09 5.80 7.66
C LYS A 172 -20.66 5.49 6.28
N VAL A 173 -19.85 5.67 5.23
CA VAL A 173 -20.31 5.52 3.82
C VAL A 173 -20.14 4.09 3.31
N LEU A 174 -19.03 3.44 3.65
CA LEU A 174 -18.64 2.14 3.10
C LEU A 174 -18.99 0.96 4.02
N GLY A 175 -19.29 1.23 5.28
CA GLY A 175 -19.61 0.24 6.29
C GLY A 175 -20.89 -0.54 5.96
N ARG A 176 -20.86 -1.85 6.19
CA ARG A 176 -21.91 -2.81 5.81
C ARG A 176 -22.57 -3.50 7.00
N GLY A 177 -22.14 -3.18 8.24
CA GLY A 177 -22.71 -3.77 9.44
C GLY A 177 -21.66 -4.31 10.40
N ARG A 178 -21.87 -5.53 10.89
CA ARG A 178 -21.06 -6.12 11.97
C ARG A 178 -19.60 -6.23 11.59
N GLY A 179 -18.71 -5.86 12.51
CA GLY A 179 -17.26 -5.90 12.30
C GLY A 179 -16.72 -4.76 11.45
N GLN A 180 -17.53 -3.75 11.11
CA GLN A 180 -17.02 -2.51 10.54
C GLN A 180 -16.24 -1.70 11.58
N GLY A 181 -15.26 -0.93 11.14
CA GLY A 181 -14.46 -0.11 12.03
C GLY A 181 -13.24 0.48 11.34
N GLN A 182 -12.49 1.27 12.10
CA GLN A 182 -11.22 1.83 11.66
C GLN A 182 -10.27 1.87 12.85
N ALA A 183 -8.97 1.84 12.58
CA ALA A 183 -7.96 2.16 13.57
C ALA A 183 -6.86 3.02 12.93
N LEU A 184 -6.32 3.93 13.73
CA LEU A 184 -5.21 4.80 13.35
C LEU A 184 -4.18 4.82 14.47
N GLU A 185 -3.03 4.21 14.21
CA GLU A 185 -1.91 4.10 15.14
C GLU A 185 -0.68 4.81 14.57
N SER A 186 0.21 5.30 15.44
CA SER A 186 1.49 5.89 15.03
C SER A 186 2.55 5.63 16.09
N GLY A 187 3.81 5.58 15.69
CA GLY A 187 4.94 5.48 16.62
C GLY A 187 6.27 5.67 15.89
N GLY A 188 7.36 5.38 16.60
CA GLY A 188 8.72 5.58 16.10
C GLY A 188 9.25 6.99 16.34
#